data_AF-A0A9E3DPA9-F1
#
_entry.id   AF-A0A9E3DPA9-F1
#
_cell.length_a   1.000
_cell.length_b   1.000
_cell.length_c   1.000
_cell.angle_alpha   90.00
_cell.angle_beta   90.00
_cell.angle_gamma   90.00
#
_symmetry.space_group_name_H-M   'P 1'
#
loop_
_entity.id
_entity.type
_entity.pdbx_description
1 polymer ?
#
loop_
_entity_poly.entity_id
_entity_poly.type
_entity_poly.pdbx_seq_one_letter_code
_entity_poly.pdbx_strand_id
1 'polypeptide(L)'
;MIKDHAVAVAMDMRERGAEANDLLDRLAADNRLPLGRERLAELLADRLSFTGVASTQVAVVADEVAKIVDRFPDAAEYRPRPIL
;
A
#
# COMPACT_ATOMS: atom_id res chain seq x y z
N MET A 1 14.89 10.06 14.89
CA MET A 1 14.01 9.22 15.72
C MET A 1 13.19 8.25 14.89
N ILE A 2 12.12 8.67 14.20
CA ILE A 2 11.24 7.74 13.43
C ILE A 2 12.05 6.97 12.40
N LYS A 3 12.89 7.68 11.63
CA LYS A 3 13.83 7.07 10.68
C LYS A 3 14.78 6.08 11.35
N ASP A 4 15.30 6.41 12.53
CA ASP A 4 16.27 5.57 13.22
C ASP A 4 15.65 4.23 13.62
N HIS A 5 14.43 4.27 14.18
CA HIS A 5 13.64 3.06 14.47
C HIS A 5 13.31 2.29 13.19
N ALA A 6 12.87 2.98 12.13
CA ALA A 6 12.54 2.33 10.85
C ALA A 6 13.75 1.64 10.21
N VAL A 7 14.92 2.26 10.26
CA VAL A 7 16.18 1.67 9.75
C VAL A 7 16.59 0.48 10.61
N ALA A 8 16.51 0.59 11.93
CA ALA A 8 16.84 -0.52 12.83
C ALA A 8 15.94 -1.75 12.58
N VAL A 9 14.63 -1.55 12.39
CA VAL A 9 13.70 -2.63 12.04
C VAL A 9 14.06 -3.25 10.69
N ALA A 10 14.32 -2.43 9.67
CA ALA A 10 14.69 -2.92 8.34
C ALA A 10 15.99 -3.74 8.36
N MET A 11 16.98 -3.32 9.17
CA MET A 11 18.21 -4.07 9.38
C MET A 11 17.95 -5.39 10.09
N ASP A 12 17.14 -5.39 11.15
CA ASP A 12 16.80 -6.61 11.91
C ASP A 12 16.04 -7.62 11.06
N MET A 13 15.09 -7.17 10.23
CA MET A 13 14.39 -8.01 9.27
C MET A 13 15.35 -8.62 8.24
N ARG A 14 16.33 -7.84 7.75
CA ARG A 14 17.31 -8.28 6.75
C ARG A 14 18.36 -9.23 7.32
N GLU A 15 18.86 -8.98 8.52
CA GLU A 15 20.04 -9.65 9.06
C GLU A 15 19.70 -10.78 10.02
N ARG A 16 18.59 -10.66 10.75
CA ARG A 16 18.17 -11.64 11.76
C ARG A 16 16.98 -12.48 11.31
N GLY A 17 16.43 -12.19 10.12
CA GLY A 17 15.26 -12.88 9.58
C GLY A 17 14.01 -12.63 10.42
N ALA A 18 13.89 -11.46 11.06
CA ALA A 18 12.71 -11.13 11.84
C ALA A 18 11.46 -11.13 10.92
N GLU A 19 10.50 -12.02 11.20
CA GLU A 19 9.30 -12.18 10.37
C GLU A 19 8.27 -11.05 10.58
N ALA A 20 8.31 -10.39 11.74
CA ALA A 20 7.35 -9.35 12.11
C ALA A 20 8.00 -7.96 12.17
N ASN A 21 7.32 -6.96 11.63
CA ASN A 21 7.69 -5.56 11.75
C ASN A 21 7.18 -5.00 13.10
N ASP A 22 8.11 -4.74 14.03
CA ASP A 22 7.87 -4.24 15.38
C ASP A 22 8.04 -2.70 15.50
N LEU A 23 8.04 -1.97 14.38
CA LEU A 23 8.27 -0.52 14.34
C LEU A 23 7.30 0.26 15.25
N LEU A 24 6.02 -0.13 15.28
CA LEU A 24 5.02 0.55 16.09
C LEU A 24 5.25 0.34 17.59
N ASP A 25 5.82 -0.80 17.97
CA ASP A 25 6.17 -1.09 19.37
C ASP A 25 7.39 -0.27 19.80
N ARG A 26 8.40 -0.15 18.92
CA ARG A 26 9.58 0.70 19.15
C ARG A 26 9.22 2.18 19.26
N LEU A 27 8.30 2.65 18.41
CA LEU A 27 7.82 4.04 18.46
C LEU A 27 6.99 4.32 19.71
N ALA A 28 6.15 3.37 20.16
CA ALA A 28 5.36 3.51 21.39
C ALA A 28 6.22 3.52 22.66
N ALA A 29 7.39 2.87 22.62
CA ALA A 29 8.35 2.85 23.73
C ALA A 29 9.29 4.06 23.78
N ASP A 30 9.28 4.95 22.78
CA ASP A 30 10.15 6.14 22.73
C ASP A 30 9.50 7.32 23.45
N ASN A 31 10.03 7.69 24.62
CA ASN A 31 9.53 8.81 25.44
C ASN A 31 9.51 10.17 24.73
N ARG A 32 10.22 10.34 23.60
CA ARG A 32 10.17 11.57 22.79
C ARG A 32 8.90 11.67 21.94
N LEU A 33 8.17 10.57 21.77
CA LEU A 33 6.89 10.49 21.08
C LEU A 33 5.80 10.10 22.08
N PRO A 34 5.01 11.06 22.61
CA PRO A 34 3.98 10.75 23.61
C PRO A 34 2.72 10.15 22.96
N LEU A 35 2.88 9.08 22.18
CA LEU A 35 1.81 8.33 21.53
C LEU A 35 1.93 6.85 21.89
N GLY A 36 0.86 6.31 22.47
CA GLY A 36 0.76 4.88 22.75
C GLY A 36 0.55 4.04 21.49
N ARG A 37 0.77 2.73 21.64
CA ARG A 37 0.69 1.74 20.55
C ARG A 37 -0.66 1.72 19.82
N GLU A 38 -1.76 1.87 20.55
CA GLU A 38 -3.12 1.91 20.01
C GLU A 38 -3.33 3.16 19.16
N ARG A 39 -2.90 4.33 19.66
CA ARG A 39 -3.03 5.58 18.93
C ARG A 39 -2.21 5.57 17.64
N LEU A 40 -1.04 4.95 17.64
CA LEU A 40 -0.25 4.73 16.43
C LEU A 40 -0.93 3.78 15.44
N ALA A 41 -1.64 2.74 15.91
CA ALA A 41 -2.43 1.88 15.03
C ALA A 41 -3.60 2.62 14.39
N GLU A 42 -4.32 3.45 15.16
CA GLU A 42 -5.44 4.25 14.64
C GLU A 42 -4.99 5.19 13.51
N LEU A 43 -3.83 5.83 13.65
CA LEU A 43 -3.27 6.72 12.62
C LEU A 43 -2.97 5.98 11.30
N LEU A 44 -2.78 4.66 11.36
CA LEU A 44 -2.48 3.81 10.21
C LEU A 44 -3.69 2.97 9.75
N ALA A 45 -4.85 3.12 10.40
CA ALA A 45 -6.03 2.32 10.12
C ALA A 45 -6.61 2.63 8.73
N ASP A 46 -6.59 3.89 8.31
CA ASP A 46 -7.02 4.30 6.98
C ASP A 46 -5.92 4.06 5.93
N ARG A 47 -5.81 2.81 5.47
CA ARG A 47 -4.83 2.41 4.47
C ARG A 47 -5.01 3.09 3.11
N LEU A 48 -6.24 3.47 2.76
CA LEU A 48 -6.54 4.06 1.46
C LEU A 48 -5.94 5.46 1.35
N SER A 49 -5.91 6.22 2.45
CA SER A 49 -5.27 7.54 2.49
C SER A 49 -3.77 7.52 2.13
N PHE A 50 -3.07 6.40 2.35
CA PHE A 50 -1.66 6.23 1.98
C PHE A 50 -1.43 5.97 0.49
N THR A 51 -2.49 5.72 -0.29
CA THR A 51 -2.38 5.48 -1.74
C THR A 51 -2.38 6.77 -2.57
N GLY A 52 -2.46 7.93 -1.92
CA GLY A 52 -2.44 9.24 -2.58
C GLY A 52 -3.61 9.37 -3.58
N VAL A 53 -3.29 9.72 -4.83
CA VAL A 53 -4.28 9.87 -5.91
C VAL A 53 -4.45 8.62 -6.77
N ALA A 54 -3.99 7.44 -6.31
CA ALA A 54 -4.03 6.20 -7.08
C ALA A 54 -5.44 5.86 -7.58
N SER A 55 -6.47 6.01 -6.75
CA SER A 55 -7.86 5.78 -7.15
C SER A 55 -8.28 6.71 -8.30
N THR A 56 -7.90 7.98 -8.25
CA THR A 56 -8.15 8.96 -9.32
C THR A 56 -7.41 8.58 -10.60
N GLN A 57 -6.14 8.17 -10.49
CA GLN A 57 -5.35 7.74 -11.65
C GLN A 57 -5.94 6.51 -12.33
N VAL A 58 -6.37 5.51 -11.55
CA VAL A 58 -7.06 4.32 -12.06
C VAL A 58 -8.37 4.69 -12.75
N ALA A 59 -9.15 5.61 -12.16
CA ALA A 59 -10.40 6.05 -12.76
C ALA A 59 -10.17 6.73 -14.13
N VAL A 60 -9.17 7.61 -14.24
CA VAL A 60 -8.83 8.26 -15.51
C VAL A 60 -8.48 7.22 -16.59
N VAL A 61 -7.66 6.23 -16.26
CA VAL A 61 -7.30 5.17 -17.22
C VAL A 61 -8.53 4.34 -17.60
N ALA A 62 -9.38 3.99 -16.63
CA ALA A 62 -10.61 3.25 -16.88
C ALA A 62 -11.56 4.02 -17.82
N ASP A 63 -11.70 5.33 -17.64
CA ASP A 63 -12.52 6.19 -18.51
C ASP A 63 -11.98 6.25 -19.94
N GLU A 64 -10.66 6.34 -20.12
CA GLU A 64 -10.06 6.30 -21.46
C GLU A 64 -10.25 4.93 -22.13
N VAL A 65 -10.13 3.83 -21.36
CA VAL A 65 -10.42 2.48 -21.86
C VAL A 65 -11.89 2.33 -22.24
N ALA A 66 -12.81 2.87 -21.44
CA ALA A 66 -14.25 2.81 -21.71
C ALA A 66 -14.59 3.46 -23.07
N LYS A 67 -14.00 4.62 -23.39
CA LYS A 67 -14.17 5.25 -24.71
C LYS A 67 -13.75 4.35 -25.88
N ILE A 68 -12.69 3.57 -25.69
CA ILE A 68 -12.19 2.64 -26.71
C ILE A 68 -13.15 1.45 -26.84
N VAL A 69 -13.61 0.90 -25.71
CA VAL A 69 -14.59 -0.20 -25.67
C VAL A 69 -15.90 0.21 -26.35
N ASP A 70 -16.43 1.39 -26.05
CA ASP A 70 -17.65 1.92 -26.67
C ASP A 70 -17.51 2.10 -28.18
N ARG A 71 -16.30 2.44 -28.65
CA ARG A 71 -16.01 2.58 -30.09
C ARG A 71 -15.88 1.24 -30.80
N PHE A 72 -15.46 0.18 -30.10
CA PHE A 72 -15.19 -1.14 -30.68
C PHE A 72 -15.77 -2.28 -29.83
N PRO A 73 -17.11 -2.36 -29.71
CA PRO A 73 -17.76 -3.33 -28.83
C PRO A 73 -17.41 -4.78 -29.20
N ASP A 74 -17.46 -5.12 -30.49
CA ASP A 74 -17.15 -6.47 -30.99
C ASP A 74 -15.70 -6.90 -30.70
N ALA A 75 -14.75 -5.96 -30.70
CA ALA A 75 -13.35 -6.24 -30.41
C ALA A 75 -13.11 -6.43 -28.90
N ALA A 76 -13.85 -5.70 -28.05
CA ALA A 76 -13.77 -5.83 -26.59
C ALA A 76 -14.30 -7.19 -26.10
N GLU A 77 -15.23 -7.79 -26.84
CA GLU A 77 -15.76 -9.13 -26.55
C GLU A 77 -14.82 -10.27 -26.93
N TYR A 78 -13.72 -10.00 -27.63
CA TYR A 78 -12.77 -11.04 -28.04
C TYR A 78 -12.28 -11.86 -26.84
N ARG A 79 -12.35 -13.19 -26.98
CA ARG A 79 -11.78 -14.15 -26.04
C ARG A 79 -10.85 -15.09 -26.83
N PRO A 80 -9.55 -15.15 -26.49
CA PRO A 80 -8.64 -16.08 -27.15
C PRO A 80 -9.09 -17.52 -26.89
N ARG A 81 -9.01 -18.37 -27.93
CA ARG A 81 -9.28 -19.81 -27.77
C ARG A 81 -8.17 -20.46 -26.92
N PRO A 82 -8.48 -21.47 -26.09
CA PRO A 82 -7.46 -22.24 -25.39
C PRO A 82 -6.46 -22.82 -26.40
N ILE A 83 -5.18 -22.55 -26.19
CA ILE A 83 -4.09 -23.26 -26.87
C ILE A 83 -3.85 -24.56 -26.11
N LEU A 84 -3.93 -25.69 -26.83
CA LEU A 84 -3.68 -27.05 -26.32
C LEU A 84 -2.19 -27.28 -26.08
#